data_AF-A0A8J7ITH3-F1
#
_entry.id   AF-A0A8J7ITH3-F1
#
_cell.length_a   1.000
_cell.length_b   1.000
_cell.length_c   1.000
_cell.angle_alpha   90.00
_cell.angle_beta   90.00
_cell.angle_gamma   90.00
#
_symmetry.space_group_name_H-M   'P 1'
#
loop_
_entity.id
_entity.type
_entity.pdbx_description
1 polymer ?
#
loop_
_entity_poly.entity_id
_entity_poly.type
_entity_poly.pdbx_seq_one_letter_code
_entity_poly.pdbx_strand_id
1 'polypeptide(L)'
;MQSFNSELPFATDYFRKLAQLSENFQASDRASSPLSFDEGVSQAAKLVQQQTQQQKKVIFIGNGGSAAVASHQAIDYWRNGGFPAVSFNDGAMLTCIGNDFGYEQVFSKPIAMFAQPGDVIFAISSSGQSANILAGANQGTQMGCHVITLSAFKPDNPLRQSGDINFYVPSHSYGFAEIAHLSICHCILDGLMKGSLPEVALQEMMA
;
A
#
# COMPACT_ATOMS: atom_id res chain seq x y z
N MET A 1 -6.27 5.09 -22.65
CA MET A 1 -4.89 4.74 -23.05
C MET A 1 -4.07 6.02 -22.96
N GLN A 2 -2.96 6.05 -22.21
CA GLN A 2 -2.12 7.27 -22.10
C GLN A 2 -1.58 7.64 -23.49
N SER A 3 -1.81 8.87 -23.93
CA SER A 3 -1.35 9.35 -25.23
C SER A 3 0.16 9.65 -25.18
N PHE A 4 0.95 9.03 -26.06
CA PHE A 4 2.38 9.31 -26.23
C PHE A 4 2.60 10.52 -27.13
N ASN A 5 3.52 11.42 -26.75
CA ASN A 5 3.84 12.59 -27.58
C ASN A 5 4.78 12.14 -28.70
N SER A 6 4.43 12.44 -29.96
CA SER A 6 5.13 11.98 -31.15
C SER A 6 6.50 12.62 -31.38
N GLU A 7 6.85 13.67 -30.64
CA GLU A 7 8.12 14.40 -30.84
C GLU A 7 9.34 13.77 -30.15
N LEU A 8 9.13 12.85 -29.19
CA LEU A 8 10.20 12.17 -28.48
C LEU A 8 10.29 10.69 -28.86
N PRO A 9 11.48 10.07 -28.80
CA PRO A 9 11.57 8.61 -28.82
C PRO A 9 10.72 7.99 -27.71
N PHE A 10 10.01 6.91 -28.02
CA PHE A 10 9.02 6.29 -27.13
C PHE A 10 9.55 6.02 -25.72
N ALA A 11 10.73 5.42 -25.59
CA ALA A 11 11.32 5.10 -24.29
C ALA A 11 11.61 6.37 -23.46
N THR A 12 12.06 7.45 -24.11
CA THR A 12 12.32 8.73 -23.45
C THR A 12 11.01 9.37 -22.96
N ASP A 13 9.95 9.37 -23.79
CA ASP A 13 8.63 9.86 -23.38
C ASP A 13 8.05 9.02 -22.23
N TYR A 14 8.21 7.69 -22.28
CA TYR A 14 7.75 6.77 -21.24
C TYR A 14 8.37 7.10 -19.88
N PHE A 15 9.70 7.18 -19.79
CA PHE A 15 10.37 7.46 -18.51
C PHE A 15 10.19 8.90 -18.04
N ARG A 16 10.04 9.87 -18.96
CA ARG A 16 9.68 11.25 -18.59
C ARG A 16 8.30 11.31 -17.93
N LYS A 17 7.32 10.60 -18.48
CA LYS A 17 5.97 10.52 -17.89
C LYS A 17 5.94 9.78 -16.58
N LEU A 18 6.73 8.71 -16.45
CA LEU A 18 6.86 8.01 -15.18
C LEU A 18 7.45 8.93 -14.10
N ALA A 19 8.48 9.72 -14.44
CA ALA A 19 9.04 10.71 -13.53
C ALA A 19 8.01 11.80 -13.14
N GLN A 20 7.32 12.39 -14.12
CA GLN A 20 6.26 13.39 -13.88
C GLN A 20 5.10 12.84 -13.03
N LEU A 21 4.77 11.54 -13.19
CA LEU A 21 3.73 10.93 -12.37
C LEU A 21 4.11 10.92 -10.89
N SER A 22 5.40 10.72 -10.57
CA SER A 22 5.87 10.69 -9.17
C SER A 22 5.74 12.03 -8.46
N GLU A 23 5.76 13.15 -9.20
CA GLU A 23 5.50 14.49 -8.67
C GLU A 23 4.04 14.70 -8.25
N ASN A 24 3.14 13.81 -8.67
CA ASN A 24 1.69 13.93 -8.48
C ASN A 24 1.10 12.85 -7.57
N PHE A 25 1.94 12.06 -6.89
CA PHE A 25 1.46 11.11 -5.88
C PHE A 25 0.76 11.85 -4.74
N GLN A 26 -0.34 11.29 -4.25
CA GLN A 26 -1.16 11.89 -3.21
C GLN A 26 -1.21 10.99 -1.99
N ALA A 27 -1.31 11.60 -0.81
CA ALA A 27 -1.56 10.93 0.45
C ALA A 27 -2.76 11.57 1.17
N SER A 28 -3.49 10.79 1.95
CA SER A 28 -4.54 11.28 2.85
C SER A 28 -4.65 10.44 4.11
N ASP A 29 -5.14 11.04 5.18
CA ASP A 29 -5.39 10.37 6.45
C ASP A 29 -6.70 9.54 6.43
N ARG A 30 -7.08 8.99 7.58
CA ARG A 30 -8.31 8.23 7.80
C ARG A 30 -9.60 9.02 7.57
N ALA A 31 -9.58 10.32 7.82
CA ALA A 31 -10.71 11.22 7.58
C ALA A 31 -10.76 11.67 6.10
N SER A 32 -9.88 11.13 5.24
CA SER A 32 -9.67 11.56 3.87
C SER A 32 -9.19 13.01 3.74
N SER A 33 -8.58 13.56 4.80
CA SER A 33 -7.92 14.86 4.77
C SER A 33 -6.61 14.73 3.98
N PRO A 34 -6.32 15.64 3.04
CA PRO A 34 -5.06 15.61 2.31
C PRO A 34 -3.85 15.73 3.24
N LEU A 35 -2.82 14.92 2.96
CA LEU A 35 -1.48 15.05 3.53
C LEU A 35 -0.51 15.41 2.41
N SER A 36 0.58 16.09 2.73
CA SER A 36 1.72 16.08 1.80
C SER A 36 2.21 14.63 1.62
N PHE A 37 2.78 14.34 0.46
CA PHE A 37 3.25 12.98 0.18
C PHE A 37 4.34 12.54 1.19
N ASP A 38 5.22 13.47 1.58
CA ASP A 38 6.27 13.25 2.57
C ASP A 38 5.70 12.97 3.98
N GLU A 39 4.68 13.71 4.42
CA GLU A 39 3.99 13.41 5.68
C GLU A 39 3.34 12.02 5.65
N GLY A 40 2.70 11.64 4.54
CA GLY A 40 2.10 10.32 4.38
C GLY A 40 3.14 9.20 4.50
N VAL A 41 4.28 9.33 3.81
CA VAL A 41 5.40 8.38 3.91
C VAL A 41 5.95 8.34 5.32
N SER A 42 6.16 9.50 5.95
CA SER A 42 6.70 9.60 7.30
C SER A 42 5.80 8.95 8.35
N GLN A 43 4.49 9.19 8.26
CA GLN A 43 3.51 8.56 9.14
C GLN A 43 3.45 7.04 8.93
N ALA A 44 3.49 6.58 7.67
CA ALA A 44 3.43 5.15 7.35
C ALA A 44 4.66 4.41 7.90
N ALA A 45 5.85 4.97 7.71
CA ALA A 45 7.07 4.42 8.26
C ALA A 45 7.07 4.45 9.80
N LYS A 46 6.71 5.57 10.43
CA LYS A 46 6.62 5.64 11.89
C LYS A 46 5.65 4.60 12.46
N LEU A 47 4.49 4.43 11.81
CA LEU A 47 3.51 3.42 12.18
C LEU A 47 4.09 2.01 12.12
N VAL A 48 4.72 1.63 11.01
CA VAL A 48 5.37 0.32 10.88
C VAL A 48 6.43 0.12 11.95
N GLN A 49 7.30 1.11 12.18
CA GLN A 49 8.35 1.04 13.18
C GLN A 49 7.79 0.82 14.60
N GLN A 50 6.78 1.60 14.98
CA GLN A 50 6.16 1.51 16.30
C GLN A 50 5.49 0.16 16.55
N GLN A 51 4.77 -0.38 15.55
CA GLN A 51 4.08 -1.65 15.70
C GLN A 51 5.05 -2.83 15.73
N THR A 52 6.08 -2.80 14.89
CA THR A 52 7.11 -3.87 14.86
C THR A 52 7.97 -3.89 16.12
N GLN A 53 8.26 -2.73 16.74
CA GLN A 53 8.86 -2.66 18.08
C GLN A 53 8.01 -3.38 19.16
N GLN A 54 6.70 -3.43 18.96
CA GLN A 54 5.74 -4.16 19.79
C GLN A 54 5.50 -5.61 19.32
N GLN A 55 6.46 -6.18 18.56
CA GLN A 55 6.40 -7.55 18.03
C GLN A 55 5.20 -7.81 17.09
N LYS A 56 4.63 -6.76 16.50
CA LYS A 56 3.60 -6.87 15.46
C LYS A 56 4.23 -7.09 14.09
N LYS A 57 3.43 -7.62 13.16
CA LYS A 57 3.87 -7.91 11.80
C LYS A 57 3.21 -7.01 10.77
N VAL A 58 3.87 -6.89 9.64
CA VAL A 58 3.35 -6.28 8.42
C VAL A 58 2.74 -7.36 7.54
N ILE A 59 1.53 -7.14 7.04
CA ILE A 59 0.80 -8.07 6.17
C ILE A 59 0.52 -7.37 4.86
N PHE A 60 0.93 -7.96 3.74
CA PHE A 60 0.67 -7.43 2.41
C PHE A 60 -0.42 -8.25 1.69
N ILE A 61 -1.35 -7.55 1.04
CA ILE A 61 -2.39 -8.15 0.18
C ILE A 61 -2.50 -7.41 -1.16
N GLY A 62 -2.74 -8.15 -2.24
CA GLY A 62 -2.82 -7.61 -3.59
C GLY A 62 -3.23 -8.68 -4.61
N ASN A 63 -3.75 -8.25 -5.76
CA ASN A 63 -4.10 -9.13 -6.90
C ASN A 63 -3.15 -8.90 -8.08
N GLY A 64 -2.83 -9.95 -8.86
CA GLY A 64 -2.06 -9.81 -10.10
C GLY A 64 -0.72 -9.11 -9.90
N GLY A 65 -0.43 -8.03 -10.65
CA GLY A 65 0.78 -7.24 -10.45
C GLY A 65 0.91 -6.68 -9.04
N SER A 66 -0.19 -6.25 -8.41
CA SER A 66 -0.19 -5.85 -7.00
C SER A 66 0.13 -7.02 -6.05
N ALA A 67 -0.18 -8.27 -6.42
CA ALA A 67 0.23 -9.46 -5.65
C ALA A 67 1.75 -9.69 -5.74
N ALA A 68 2.36 -9.39 -6.90
CA ALA A 68 3.81 -9.43 -7.06
C ALA A 68 4.50 -8.34 -6.23
N VAL A 69 3.94 -7.12 -6.19
CA VAL A 69 4.41 -6.05 -5.28
C VAL A 69 4.30 -6.51 -3.83
N ALA A 70 3.14 -7.06 -3.42
CA ALA A 70 2.92 -7.58 -2.08
C ALA A 70 3.94 -8.66 -1.66
N SER A 71 4.18 -9.67 -2.51
CA SER A 71 5.23 -10.69 -2.29
C SER A 71 6.60 -10.05 -2.09
N HIS A 72 6.98 -9.19 -3.02
CA HIS A 72 8.32 -8.63 -3.05
C HIS A 72 8.57 -7.73 -1.84
N GLN A 73 7.60 -6.88 -1.49
CA GLN A 73 7.70 -6.01 -0.33
C GLN A 73 7.67 -6.77 0.99
N ALA A 74 6.88 -7.84 1.11
CA ALA A 74 6.97 -8.70 2.27
C ALA A 74 8.40 -9.26 2.44
N ILE A 75 9.03 -9.71 1.34
CA ILE A 75 10.41 -10.21 1.36
C ILE A 75 11.40 -9.12 1.78
N ASP A 76 11.32 -7.95 1.18
CA ASP A 76 12.26 -6.87 1.45
C ASP A 76 12.12 -6.29 2.86
N TYR A 77 10.89 -6.20 3.38
CA TYR A 77 10.66 -5.77 4.76
C TYR A 77 11.33 -6.71 5.76
N TRP A 78 11.25 -8.04 5.59
CA TRP A 78 11.89 -8.96 6.54
C TRP A 78 13.38 -9.15 6.28
N ARG A 79 13.78 -9.29 5.01
CA ARG A 79 15.17 -9.61 4.64
C ARG A 79 16.09 -8.40 4.74
N ASN A 80 15.65 -7.27 4.20
CA ASN A 80 16.47 -6.07 4.10
C ASN A 80 16.17 -5.11 5.26
N GLY A 81 14.88 -4.98 5.63
CA GLY A 81 14.44 -4.09 6.71
C GLY A 81 14.52 -4.67 8.12
N GLY A 82 14.54 -6.00 8.27
CA GLY A 82 14.51 -6.65 9.58
C GLY A 82 13.15 -6.57 10.30
N PHE A 83 12.07 -6.26 9.57
CA PHE A 83 10.71 -6.17 10.10
C PHE A 83 9.93 -7.47 9.86
N PRO A 84 9.20 -8.02 10.84
CA PRO A 84 8.35 -9.19 10.61
C PRO A 84 7.30 -8.88 9.53
N ALA A 85 7.36 -9.56 8.39
CA ALA A 85 6.49 -9.30 7.26
C ALA A 85 6.07 -10.57 6.52
N VAL A 86 4.83 -10.59 6.04
CA VAL A 86 4.25 -11.71 5.29
C VAL A 86 3.30 -11.19 4.20
N SER A 87 3.14 -11.96 3.12
CA SER A 87 2.11 -11.72 2.10
C SER A 87 1.13 -12.89 2.09
N PHE A 88 -0.17 -12.60 1.95
CA PHE A 88 -1.20 -13.63 1.83
C PHE A 88 -1.48 -13.96 0.37
N ASN A 89 -0.57 -14.69 -0.29
CA ASN A 89 -0.70 -15.04 -1.70
C ASN A 89 -0.26 -16.47 -2.05
N ASP A 90 -0.22 -17.36 -1.06
CA ASP A 90 0.01 -18.77 -1.31
C ASP A 90 -1.06 -19.34 -2.27
N GLY A 91 -0.63 -20.08 -3.29
CA GLY A 91 -1.51 -20.56 -4.36
C GLY A 91 -2.56 -21.56 -3.85
N ALA A 92 -2.19 -22.44 -2.92
CA ALA A 92 -3.13 -23.40 -2.35
C ALA A 92 -4.12 -22.71 -1.41
N MET A 93 -3.67 -21.74 -0.62
CA MET A 93 -4.53 -20.90 0.23
C MET A 93 -5.56 -20.12 -0.60
N LEU A 94 -5.12 -19.42 -1.66
CA LEU A 94 -6.00 -18.63 -2.53
C LEU A 94 -7.06 -19.50 -3.21
N THR A 95 -6.67 -20.68 -3.72
CA THR A 95 -7.61 -21.59 -4.40
C THR A 95 -8.57 -22.26 -3.43
N CYS A 96 -8.10 -22.69 -2.25
CA CYS A 96 -8.94 -23.23 -1.19
C CYS A 96 -10.01 -22.22 -0.75
N ILE A 97 -9.60 -21.01 -0.37
CA ILE A 97 -10.55 -20.00 0.10
C ILE A 97 -11.48 -19.53 -1.03
N GLY A 98 -10.93 -19.33 -2.23
CA GLY A 98 -11.72 -18.91 -3.39
C GLY A 98 -12.79 -19.92 -3.75
N ASN A 99 -12.50 -21.23 -3.65
CA ASN A 99 -13.46 -22.30 -3.91
C ASN A 99 -14.51 -22.44 -2.81
N ASP A 100 -14.09 -22.41 -1.55
CA ASP A 100 -14.95 -22.80 -0.42
C ASP A 100 -15.74 -21.61 0.16
N PHE A 101 -15.23 -20.38 0.05
CA PHE A 101 -15.82 -19.18 0.66
C PHE A 101 -16.07 -18.04 -0.31
N GLY A 102 -15.72 -18.20 -1.59
CA GLY A 102 -15.80 -17.15 -2.60
C GLY A 102 -14.52 -16.30 -2.69
N TYR A 103 -14.21 -15.86 -3.90
CA TYR A 103 -12.96 -15.13 -4.17
C TYR A 103 -12.90 -13.78 -3.45
N GLU A 104 -14.04 -13.18 -3.13
CA GLU A 104 -14.14 -11.97 -2.30
C GLU A 104 -13.60 -12.14 -0.88
N GLN A 105 -13.43 -13.38 -0.38
CA GLN A 105 -12.98 -13.66 0.98
C GLN A 105 -11.51 -14.09 1.10
N VAL A 106 -10.78 -14.17 -0.02
CA VAL A 106 -9.40 -14.72 -0.05
C VAL A 106 -8.40 -13.99 0.84
N PHE A 107 -8.63 -12.70 1.14
CA PHE A 107 -7.80 -11.95 2.08
C PHE A 107 -8.46 -11.75 3.45
N SER A 108 -9.78 -11.59 3.53
CA SER A 108 -10.45 -11.42 4.82
C SER A 108 -10.34 -12.67 5.70
N LYS A 109 -10.45 -13.88 5.15
CA LYS A 109 -10.31 -15.13 5.91
C LYS A 109 -8.94 -15.29 6.60
N PRO A 110 -7.80 -15.17 5.90
CA PRO A 110 -6.50 -15.28 6.55
C PRO A 110 -6.23 -14.09 7.48
N ILE A 111 -6.73 -12.89 7.19
CA ILE A 111 -6.63 -11.76 8.13
C ILE A 111 -7.38 -12.07 9.43
N ALA A 112 -8.64 -12.53 9.36
CA ALA A 112 -9.42 -12.89 10.54
C ALA A 112 -8.78 -14.03 11.36
N MET A 113 -8.05 -14.93 10.70
CA MET A 113 -7.39 -16.07 11.35
C MET A 113 -6.01 -15.72 11.95
N PHE A 114 -5.18 -14.97 11.22
CA PHE A 114 -3.75 -14.84 11.52
C PHE A 114 -3.33 -13.43 11.94
N ALA A 115 -4.14 -12.40 11.65
CA ALA A 115 -3.82 -11.05 12.11
C ALA A 115 -4.07 -10.91 13.61
N GLN A 116 -3.30 -10.03 14.24
CA GLN A 116 -3.42 -9.66 15.64
C GLN A 116 -3.65 -8.15 15.75
N PRO A 117 -4.33 -7.67 16.80
CA PRO A 117 -4.46 -6.23 17.03
C PRO A 117 -3.08 -5.55 17.03
N GLY A 118 -2.96 -4.44 16.32
CA GLY A 118 -1.71 -3.69 16.10
C GLY A 118 -0.89 -4.12 14.88
N ASP A 119 -1.19 -5.26 14.22
CA ASP A 119 -0.55 -5.58 12.93
C ASP A 119 -0.84 -4.48 11.89
N VAL A 120 0.07 -4.30 10.92
CA VAL A 120 -0.06 -3.29 9.87
C VAL A 120 -0.35 -3.97 8.54
N ILE A 121 -1.46 -3.63 7.89
CA ILE A 121 -1.88 -4.23 6.63
C ILE A 121 -1.64 -3.24 5.48
N PHE A 122 -0.86 -3.64 4.49
CA PHE A 122 -0.74 -2.96 3.21
C PHE A 122 -1.73 -3.57 2.21
N ALA A 123 -2.77 -2.82 1.87
CA ALA A 123 -3.78 -3.21 0.89
C ALA A 123 -3.51 -2.52 -0.46
N ILE A 124 -3.10 -3.30 -1.46
CA ILE A 124 -2.63 -2.78 -2.75
C ILE A 124 -3.62 -3.16 -3.86
N SER A 125 -4.17 -2.16 -4.55
CA SER A 125 -5.06 -2.38 -5.70
C SER A 125 -5.06 -1.20 -6.65
N SER A 126 -4.55 -1.38 -7.88
CA SER A 126 -4.56 -0.34 -8.91
C SER A 126 -5.96 0.23 -9.18
N SER A 127 -7.01 -0.60 -9.17
CA SER A 127 -8.39 -0.12 -9.38
C SER A 127 -9.03 0.48 -8.12
N GLY A 128 -8.52 0.11 -6.94
CA GLY A 128 -9.11 0.40 -5.64
C GLY A 128 -10.52 -0.15 -5.44
N GLN A 129 -10.99 -1.06 -6.32
CA GLN A 129 -12.37 -1.56 -6.38
C GLN A 129 -12.46 -3.07 -6.19
N SER A 130 -11.33 -3.78 -6.09
CA SER A 130 -11.33 -5.23 -5.92
C SER A 130 -12.03 -5.62 -4.61
N ALA A 131 -13.16 -6.32 -4.72
CA ALA A 131 -13.99 -6.70 -3.57
C ALA A 131 -13.19 -7.46 -2.49
N ASN A 132 -12.27 -8.33 -2.91
CA ASN A 132 -11.42 -9.09 -2.00
C ASN A 132 -10.43 -8.23 -1.22
N ILE A 133 -9.87 -7.19 -1.85
CA ILE A 133 -8.95 -6.25 -1.19
C ILE A 133 -9.72 -5.38 -0.20
N LEU A 134 -10.90 -4.88 -0.58
CA LEU A 134 -11.77 -4.09 0.30
C LEU A 134 -12.22 -4.91 1.51
N ALA A 135 -12.62 -6.18 1.29
CA ALA A 135 -12.96 -7.10 2.37
C ALA A 135 -11.77 -7.34 3.30
N GLY A 136 -10.55 -7.51 2.77
CA GLY A 136 -9.34 -7.65 3.57
C GLY A 136 -9.03 -6.41 4.41
N ALA A 137 -9.06 -5.21 3.82
CA ALA A 137 -8.83 -3.95 4.53
C ALA A 137 -9.86 -3.72 5.65
N ASN A 138 -11.14 -3.96 5.37
CA ASN A 138 -12.20 -3.86 6.38
C ASN A 138 -12.01 -4.88 7.50
N GLN A 139 -11.70 -6.14 7.16
CA GLN A 139 -11.42 -7.17 8.16
C GLN A 139 -10.24 -6.79 9.05
N GLY A 140 -9.18 -6.21 8.49
CA GLY A 140 -8.04 -5.69 9.26
C GLY A 140 -8.47 -4.65 10.28
N THR A 141 -9.27 -3.67 9.85
CA THR A 141 -9.83 -2.65 10.75
C THR A 141 -10.64 -3.27 11.89
N GLN A 142 -11.49 -4.27 11.59
CA GLN A 142 -12.28 -4.98 12.60
C GLN A 142 -11.42 -5.77 13.60
N MET A 143 -10.27 -6.27 13.16
CA MET A 143 -9.29 -6.97 14.01
C MET A 143 -8.43 -6.02 14.86
N GLY A 144 -8.62 -4.71 14.75
CA GLY A 144 -7.78 -3.72 15.42
C GLY A 144 -6.38 -3.61 14.81
N CYS A 145 -6.22 -4.02 13.55
CA CYS A 145 -5.01 -3.74 12.77
C CYS A 145 -5.03 -2.31 12.25
N HIS A 146 -3.85 -1.80 11.92
CA HIS A 146 -3.72 -0.59 11.13
C HIS A 146 -3.73 -0.90 9.65
N VAL A 147 -4.25 -0.01 8.82
CA VAL A 147 -4.37 -0.23 7.37
C VAL A 147 -3.72 0.90 6.60
N ILE A 148 -2.79 0.56 5.71
CA ILE A 148 -2.20 1.45 4.72
C ILE A 148 -2.68 1.01 3.35
N THR A 149 -3.19 1.95 2.55
CA THR A 149 -3.74 1.62 1.22
C THR A 149 -2.91 2.20 0.10
N LEU A 150 -2.84 1.47 -1.02
CA LEU A 150 -2.22 1.93 -2.26
C LEU A 150 -3.21 1.71 -3.40
N SER A 151 -3.69 2.80 -3.98
CA SER A 151 -4.68 2.79 -5.06
C SER A 151 -4.27 3.66 -6.24
N ALA A 152 -4.95 3.51 -7.37
CA ALA A 152 -4.77 4.33 -8.56
C ALA A 152 -6.10 4.49 -9.31
N PHE A 153 -6.04 4.80 -10.60
CA PHE A 153 -7.16 4.86 -11.52
C PHE A 153 -8.14 5.98 -11.17
N LYS A 154 -9.32 5.64 -10.64
CA LYS A 154 -10.36 6.64 -10.38
C LYS A 154 -10.16 7.26 -8.99
N PRO A 155 -10.27 8.57 -8.84
CA PRO A 155 -10.05 9.25 -7.56
C PRO A 155 -11.13 8.95 -6.51
N ASP A 156 -12.30 8.47 -6.93
CA ASP A 156 -13.44 8.08 -6.09
C ASP A 156 -13.43 6.57 -5.74
N ASN A 157 -12.32 5.87 -5.99
CA ASN A 157 -12.22 4.47 -5.61
C ASN A 157 -12.30 4.31 -4.08
N PRO A 158 -13.01 3.28 -3.58
CA PRO A 158 -13.28 3.13 -2.14
C PRO A 158 -12.03 2.80 -1.33
N LEU A 159 -11.03 2.12 -1.92
CA LEU A 159 -9.81 1.75 -1.20
C LEU A 159 -9.04 3.00 -0.73
N ARG A 160 -9.10 4.10 -1.48
CA ARG A 160 -8.49 5.40 -1.14
C ARG A 160 -8.96 5.99 0.20
N GLN A 161 -10.03 5.48 0.79
CA GLN A 161 -10.61 5.96 2.06
C GLN A 161 -10.69 4.85 3.12
N SER A 162 -10.07 3.69 2.86
CA SER A 162 -10.21 2.50 3.68
C SER A 162 -9.07 2.28 4.68
N GLY A 163 -8.03 3.13 4.66
CA GLY A 163 -6.87 3.04 5.53
C GLY A 163 -6.76 4.18 6.54
N ASP A 164 -5.89 3.98 7.53
CA ASP A 164 -5.36 5.04 8.39
C ASP A 164 -4.51 6.04 7.57
N ILE A 165 -3.78 5.52 6.57
CA ILE A 165 -2.99 6.29 5.61
C ILE A 165 -3.27 5.74 4.21
N ASN A 166 -3.60 6.63 3.28
CA ASN A 166 -4.03 6.25 1.94
C ASN A 166 -3.16 6.91 0.88
N PHE A 167 -2.46 6.10 0.08
CA PHE A 167 -1.69 6.57 -1.06
C PHE A 167 -2.49 6.39 -2.35
N TYR A 168 -2.50 7.44 -3.17
CA TYR A 168 -3.21 7.48 -4.45
C TYR A 168 -2.29 7.93 -5.58
N VAL A 169 -2.26 7.13 -6.64
CA VAL A 169 -1.49 7.39 -7.87
C VAL A 169 -2.46 7.84 -8.98
N PRO A 170 -2.39 9.09 -9.47
CA PRO A 170 -3.30 9.61 -10.50
C PRO A 170 -2.93 9.12 -11.91
N SER A 171 -3.01 7.80 -12.12
CA SER A 171 -2.73 7.15 -13.40
C SER A 171 -3.80 6.10 -13.68
N HIS A 172 -4.21 5.95 -14.94
CA HIS A 172 -5.09 4.87 -15.42
C HIS A 172 -4.32 3.73 -16.12
N SER A 173 -2.98 3.76 -16.08
CA SER A 173 -2.13 2.72 -16.66
C SER A 173 -1.74 1.71 -15.58
N TYR A 174 -2.02 0.43 -15.81
CA TYR A 174 -1.63 -0.66 -14.90
C TYR A 174 -0.13 -0.65 -14.62
N GLY A 175 0.70 -0.60 -15.66
CA GLY A 175 2.16 -0.61 -15.49
C GLY A 175 2.68 0.58 -14.68
N PHE A 176 2.14 1.78 -14.90
CA PHE A 176 2.53 2.94 -14.10
C PHE A 176 2.01 2.86 -12.66
N ALA A 177 0.79 2.37 -12.45
CA ALA A 177 0.25 2.18 -11.11
C ALA A 177 1.09 1.17 -10.31
N GLU A 178 1.45 0.03 -10.93
CA GLU A 178 2.23 -1.03 -10.29
C GLU A 178 3.67 -0.59 -9.99
N ILE A 179 4.33 0.10 -10.92
CA ILE A 179 5.66 0.71 -10.68
C ILE A 179 5.58 1.73 -9.54
N ALA A 180 4.58 2.60 -9.55
CA ALA A 180 4.39 3.61 -8.52
C ALA A 180 4.14 2.98 -7.14
N HIS A 181 3.26 1.99 -7.04
CA HIS A 181 2.99 1.28 -5.79
C HIS A 181 4.25 0.62 -5.24
N LEU A 182 5.03 -0.03 -6.10
CA LEU A 182 6.31 -0.61 -5.72
C LEU A 182 7.30 0.46 -5.21
N SER A 183 7.43 1.58 -5.93
CA SER A 183 8.31 2.70 -5.53
C SER A 183 7.87 3.33 -4.20
N ILE A 184 6.57 3.49 -3.96
CA ILE A 184 6.04 4.02 -2.70
C ILE A 184 6.39 3.08 -1.53
N CYS A 185 6.20 1.77 -1.69
CA CYS A 185 6.57 0.81 -0.65
C CYS A 185 8.07 0.81 -0.36
N HIS A 186 8.92 0.87 -1.39
CA HIS A 186 10.36 1.05 -1.18
C HIS A 186 10.72 2.37 -0.51
N CYS A 187 10.04 3.48 -0.86
CA CYS A 187 10.29 4.77 -0.22
C CYS A 187 10.00 4.71 1.29
N ILE A 188 8.91 4.05 1.69
CA ILE A 188 8.57 3.81 3.10
C ILE A 188 9.64 2.94 3.78
N LEU A 189 10.05 1.83 3.14
CA LEU A 189 11.07 0.93 3.67
C LEU A 189 12.44 1.61 3.81
N ASP A 190 12.87 2.37 2.82
CA ASP A 190 14.11 3.13 2.86
C ASP A 190 14.07 4.20 3.96
N GLY A 191 12.92 4.86 4.13
CA GLY A 191 12.68 5.80 5.23
C GLY A 191 12.80 5.15 6.61
N LEU A 192 12.25 3.93 6.76
CA LEU A 192 12.40 3.10 7.96
C LEU A 192 13.87 2.77 8.26
N MET A 193 14.65 2.39 7.23
CA MET A 193 16.03 1.93 7.37
C MET A 193 17.04 3.06 7.61
N LYS A 194 16.84 4.24 6.99
CA LYS A 194 17.79 5.36 7.06
C LYS A 194 17.66 6.20 8.34
N GLY A 195 16.64 5.96 9.18
CA GLY A 195 16.40 6.72 10.41
C GLY A 195 16.22 8.23 10.21
N SER A 196 15.96 8.67 8.97
CA SER A 196 15.91 10.06 8.54
C SER A 196 14.74 10.23 7.59
N LEU A 197 13.54 10.15 8.16
CA LEU A 197 12.41 10.89 7.62
C LEU A 197 12.55 12.31 8.19
N PRO A 198 12.42 13.37 7.38
CA PRO A 198 12.47 14.72 7.91
C PRO A 198 11.49 14.82 9.08
N GLU A 199 11.94 15.37 10.20
CA GLU A 199 11.09 15.62 11.35
C GLU A 199 9.93 16.50 10.89
N VAL A 200 8.74 15.90 10.71
CA VAL A 200 7.50 16.67 10.62
C VAL A 200 7.40 17.40 11.95
N ALA A 201 7.65 18.71 11.92
CA ALA A 201 7.66 19.57 13.08
C ALA A 201 6.32 19.44 13.80
N LEU A 202 6.29 18.63 14.86
CA LEU A 202 5.23 18.60 15.85
C LEU A 202 5.38 19.84 16.74
N GLN A 203 4.98 20.99 16.22
CA GLN A 203 4.57 22.12 17.04
C GLN A 203 3.11 22.42 16.73
N GLU A 204 2.31 22.48 17.80
CA GLU A 204 0.88 22.84 17.86
C GLU A 204 -0.15 21.71 17.78
N MET A 205 -0.12 20.79 18.75
CA MET A 205 -1.33 20.16 19.30
C MET A 205 -1.29 20.07 20.84
N MET A 206 -0.81 21.14 21.49
CA MET A 206 -0.98 21.37 22.94
C MET A 206 -1.32 22.84 23.22
N ALA A 207 -2.39 23.33 22.60
CA ALA A 207 -3.13 24.51 23.05
C ALA A 207 -4.60 24.11 23.26
#